data_AF-A0A0K1F1I1-F1
#
_entry.id   AF-A0A0K1F1I1-F1
#
_cell.length_a   1.000
_cell.length_b   1.000
_cell.length_c   1.000
_cell.angle_alpha   90.00
_cell.angle_beta   90.00
_cell.angle_gamma   90.00
#
_symmetry.space_group_name_H-M   'P 1'
#
loop_
_entity.id
_entity.type
_entity.pdbx_description
1 polymer ?
#
loop_
_entity_poly.entity_id
_entity_poly.type
_entity_poly.pdbx_seq_one_letter_code
_entity_poly.pdbx_strand_id
1 'polypeptide(L)'
;MTRLEDHYRLHPFTFFITHMVGMVAFLVVVISGVVMAVHPDVGEAARRAHGVSSALLLLCFVAEVVEVVVVKLASAGKINPPLGFRFRALVAAKARKDAAVYAAHSIISWVALPITLVITLVSGSRSAEALHAVHPALGAALVLLIVAHAVLTVPARRIRLEVDERARRR
;
A
#
# COMPACT_ATOMS: atom_id res chain seq x y z
N MET A 1 -1.04 -6.44 19.27
CA MET A 1 -0.73 -6.77 17.86
C MET A 1 -2.01 -7.13 17.11
N THR A 2 -2.17 -6.68 15.86
CA THR A 2 -3.27 -7.19 15.01
C THR A 2 -2.94 -8.63 14.57
N ARG A 3 -3.93 -9.41 14.20
CA ARG A 3 -3.67 -10.78 13.75
C ARG A 3 -2.94 -10.88 12.43
N LEU A 4 -3.11 -9.89 11.57
CA LEU A 4 -2.33 -9.78 10.35
C LEU A 4 -0.84 -9.61 10.68
N GLU A 5 -0.51 -8.83 11.71
CA GLU A 5 0.87 -8.67 12.19
C GLU A 5 1.42 -9.95 12.82
N ASP A 6 0.63 -10.65 13.64
CA ASP A 6 1.05 -11.95 14.21
C ASP A 6 1.23 -13.00 13.11
N HIS A 7 0.36 -13.01 12.09
CA HIS A 7 0.48 -13.87 10.92
C HIS A 7 1.76 -13.56 10.14
N TYR A 8 2.04 -12.29 9.84
CA TYR A 8 3.29 -11.89 9.19
C TYR A 8 4.53 -12.12 10.05
N ARG A 9 4.40 -12.13 11.38
CA ARG A 9 5.51 -12.52 12.26
C ARG A 9 5.84 -14.01 12.15
N LEU A 10 4.83 -14.86 11.92
CA LEU A 10 4.95 -16.31 11.81
C LEU A 10 5.21 -16.79 10.38
N HIS A 11 4.77 -16.03 9.37
CA HIS A 11 4.91 -16.30 7.95
C HIS A 11 5.48 -15.10 7.18
N PRO A 12 6.64 -14.53 7.60
CA PRO A 12 7.14 -13.28 7.04
C PRO A 12 7.52 -13.40 5.55
N PHE A 13 7.91 -14.59 5.12
CA PHE A 13 8.53 -14.79 3.81
C PHE A 13 7.59 -14.53 2.63
N THR A 14 6.34 -14.99 2.68
CA THR A 14 5.43 -14.84 1.52
C THR A 14 5.08 -13.38 1.27
N PHE A 15 4.58 -12.69 2.30
CA PHE A 15 4.28 -11.26 2.23
C PHE A 15 5.51 -10.40 1.89
N PHE A 16 6.66 -10.68 2.53
CA PHE A 16 7.87 -9.91 2.26
C PHE A 16 8.34 -10.07 0.82
N ILE A 17 8.33 -11.28 0.27
CA ILE A 17 8.76 -11.54 -1.11
C ILE A 17 7.80 -10.86 -2.09
N THR A 18 6.48 -11.05 -1.96
CA THR A 18 5.50 -10.43 -2.86
C THR A 18 5.60 -8.91 -2.82
N HIS A 19 5.78 -8.34 -1.63
CA HIS A 19 5.95 -6.91 -1.44
C HIS A 19 7.24 -6.37 -2.06
N MET A 20 8.39 -7.03 -1.86
CA MET A 20 9.66 -6.62 -2.45
C MET A 20 9.64 -6.73 -3.98
N VAL A 21 9.05 -7.80 -4.53
CA VAL A 21 8.86 -7.93 -5.98
C VAL A 21 7.96 -6.81 -6.52
N GLY A 22 6.88 -6.50 -5.81
CA GLY A 22 6.00 -5.37 -6.13
C GLY A 22 6.74 -4.04 -6.14
N MET A 23 7.62 -3.78 -5.17
CA MET A 23 8.44 -2.56 -5.12
C MET A 23 9.41 -2.45 -6.30
N VAL A 24 10.06 -3.54 -6.70
CA VAL A 24 10.92 -3.56 -7.88
C VAL A 24 10.11 -3.31 -9.15
N ALA A 25 8.96 -3.96 -9.30
CA ALA A 25 8.06 -3.73 -10.43
C ALA A 25 7.60 -2.27 -10.49
N PHE A 26 7.21 -1.69 -9.36
CA PHE A 26 6.83 -0.28 -9.24
C PHE A 26 7.97 0.66 -9.66
N LEU A 27 9.22 0.40 -9.22
CA LEU A 27 10.36 1.21 -9.62
C LEU A 27 10.56 1.19 -11.14
N VAL A 28 10.43 0.02 -11.78
CA VAL A 28 10.52 -0.09 -13.24
C VAL A 28 9.39 0.67 -13.92
N VAL A 29 8.14 0.60 -13.40
CA VAL A 29 7.00 1.38 -13.91
C VAL A 29 7.27 2.88 -13.84
N VAL A 30 7.79 3.38 -12.71
CA VAL A 30 8.11 4.81 -12.54
C VAL A 30 9.21 5.24 -13.51
N ILE A 31 10.33 4.50 -13.56
CA ILE A 31 11.46 4.85 -14.43
C ILE A 31 11.03 4.85 -15.90
N SER A 32 10.38 3.77 -16.34
CA SER A 32 9.91 3.67 -17.74
C SER A 32 8.86 4.73 -18.08
N GLY A 33 7.97 5.07 -17.13
CA GLY A 33 6.97 6.13 -17.31
C GLY A 33 7.60 7.52 -17.43
N VAL A 34 8.60 7.83 -16.59
CA VAL A 34 9.36 9.09 -16.68
C VAL A 34 10.13 9.17 -17.99
N VAL A 35 10.79 8.08 -18.39
CA VAL A 35 11.51 8.02 -19.68
C VAL A 35 10.57 8.29 -20.85
N MET A 36 9.38 7.65 -20.87
CA MET A 36 8.38 7.89 -21.92
C MET A 36 7.82 9.32 -21.91
N ALA A 37 7.75 9.98 -20.75
CA ALA A 37 7.29 11.36 -20.63
C ALA A 37 8.35 12.38 -21.12
N VAL A 38 9.63 12.12 -20.87
CA VAL A 38 10.74 13.02 -21.23
C VAL A 38 11.23 12.77 -22.66
N HIS A 39 11.19 11.53 -23.12
CA HIS A 39 11.64 11.10 -24.43
C HIS A 39 10.51 10.33 -25.13
N PRO A 40 9.55 11.04 -25.75
CA PRO A 40 8.37 10.42 -26.36
C PRO A 40 8.72 9.49 -27.54
N ASP A 41 9.89 9.69 -28.16
CA ASP A 41 10.42 8.84 -29.23
C ASP A 41 11.06 7.54 -28.71
N VAL A 42 11.08 7.31 -27.39
CA VAL A 42 11.64 6.09 -26.82
C VAL A 42 10.87 4.88 -27.34
N GLY A 43 11.66 3.93 -27.83
CA GLY A 43 11.20 2.79 -28.57
C GLY A 43 10.32 1.81 -27.79
N GLU A 44 9.85 0.82 -28.53
CA GLU A 44 8.98 -0.26 -28.09
C GLU A 44 9.44 -0.97 -26.80
N ALA A 45 10.75 -0.97 -26.51
CA ALA A 45 11.32 -1.56 -25.31
C ALA A 45 10.81 -0.92 -24.01
N ALA A 46 10.74 0.41 -23.90
CA ALA A 46 10.27 1.07 -22.68
C ALA A 46 8.76 0.87 -22.47
N ARG A 47 7.97 0.91 -23.56
CA ARG A 47 6.54 0.61 -23.51
C ARG A 47 6.27 -0.81 -23.04
N ARG A 48 7.04 -1.79 -23.55
CA ARG A 48 6.95 -3.19 -23.10
C ARG A 48 7.35 -3.35 -21.65
N ALA A 49 8.47 -2.77 -21.23
CA ALA A 49 8.91 -2.80 -19.83
C ALA A 49 7.84 -2.21 -18.90
N HIS A 50 7.28 -1.04 -19.26
CA HIS A 50 6.22 -0.39 -18.50
C HIS A 50 4.97 -1.28 -18.38
N GLY A 51 4.52 -1.88 -19.49
CA GLY A 51 3.36 -2.77 -19.50
C GLY A 51 3.56 -4.04 -18.69
N VAL A 52 4.69 -4.74 -18.87
CA VAL A 52 5.02 -5.98 -18.13
C VAL A 52 5.15 -5.71 -16.63
N SER A 53 5.87 -4.65 -16.25
CA SER A 53 6.02 -4.28 -14.84
C SER A 53 4.72 -3.80 -14.22
N SER A 54 3.84 -3.14 -14.97
CA SER A 54 2.50 -2.77 -14.50
C SER A 54 1.63 -4.01 -14.25
N ALA A 55 1.69 -5.01 -15.13
CA ALA A 55 0.99 -6.28 -14.94
C ALA A 55 1.53 -7.05 -13.72
N LEU A 56 2.86 -7.10 -13.55
CA LEU A 56 3.49 -7.71 -12.38
C LEU A 56 3.08 -7.00 -11.09
N LEU A 57 3.06 -5.66 -11.08
CA LEU A 57 2.62 -4.86 -9.94
C LEU A 57 1.16 -5.17 -9.56
N LEU A 58 0.27 -5.31 -10.55
CA LEU A 58 -1.12 -5.72 -10.32
C LEU A 58 -1.20 -7.11 -9.68
N LEU A 59 -0.45 -8.08 -10.19
CA LEU A 59 -0.44 -9.44 -9.67
C LEU A 59 0.05 -9.49 -8.22
N CYS A 60 1.14 -8.78 -7.90
CA CYS A 60 1.65 -8.64 -6.53
C CYS A 60 0.59 -8.03 -5.61
N PHE A 61 -0.06 -6.95 -6.06
CA PHE A 61 -1.12 -6.30 -5.29
C PHE A 61 -2.32 -7.23 -5.03
N VAL A 62 -2.77 -7.96 -6.05
CA VAL A 62 -3.87 -8.93 -5.89
C VAL A 62 -3.48 -10.05 -4.91
N ALA A 63 -2.25 -10.56 -4.99
CA ALA A 63 -1.75 -11.56 -4.05
C ALA A 63 -1.78 -11.05 -2.60
N GLU A 64 -1.30 -9.83 -2.36
CA GLU A 64 -1.35 -9.20 -1.03
C GLU A 64 -2.79 -9.00 -0.53
N VAL A 65 -3.72 -8.54 -1.39
CA VAL A 65 -5.13 -8.38 -1.04
C VAL A 65 -5.76 -9.72 -0.68
N VAL A 66 -5.51 -10.76 -1.47
CA VAL A 66 -6.01 -12.12 -1.19
C VAL A 66 -5.49 -12.60 0.15
N GLU A 67 -4.22 -12.42 0.45
CA GLU A 67 -3.63 -12.79 1.74
C GLU A 67 -4.32 -12.07 2.91
N VAL A 68 -4.52 -10.75 2.80
CA VAL A 68 -5.23 -9.96 3.82
C VAL A 68 -6.66 -10.46 4.02
N VAL A 69 -7.38 -10.79 2.94
CA VAL A 69 -8.74 -11.33 2.99
C VAL A 69 -8.75 -12.70 3.64
N VAL A 70 -7.85 -13.61 3.27
CA VAL A 70 -7.72 -14.96 3.85
C VAL A 70 -7.45 -14.87 5.35
N VAL A 71 -6.48 -14.05 5.77
CA VAL A 71 -6.18 -13.85 7.19
C VAL A 71 -7.38 -13.27 7.93
N LYS A 72 -8.13 -12.38 7.29
CA LYS A 72 -9.34 -11.78 7.87
C LYS A 72 -10.45 -12.80 8.05
N LEU A 73 -10.73 -13.63 7.05
CA LEU A 73 -11.72 -14.70 7.11
C LEU A 73 -11.35 -15.76 8.17
N ALA A 74 -10.09 -16.20 8.20
CA ALA A 74 -9.58 -17.12 9.21
C ALA A 74 -9.60 -16.53 10.65
N SER A 75 -9.78 -15.22 10.76
CA SER A 75 -9.84 -14.48 12.02
C SER A 75 -11.25 -14.03 12.42
N ALA A 76 -12.28 -14.34 11.63
CA ALA A 76 -13.66 -13.97 11.91
C ALA A 76 -14.12 -14.48 13.28
N GLY A 77 -14.88 -13.66 14.01
CA GLY A 77 -15.42 -14.01 15.34
C GLY A 77 -14.43 -13.96 16.51
N LYS A 78 -13.20 -13.49 16.30
CA LYS A 78 -12.20 -13.41 17.38
C LYS A 78 -11.90 -11.96 17.78
N ILE A 79 -11.54 -11.76 19.06
CA ILE A 79 -11.54 -10.45 19.77
C ILE A 79 -10.55 -9.42 19.17
N ASN A 80 -9.50 -9.86 18.49
CA ASN A 80 -8.54 -8.97 17.80
C ASN A 80 -8.87 -8.87 16.30
N PRO A 81 -9.40 -7.73 15.82
CA PRO A 81 -9.69 -7.58 14.41
C PRO A 81 -8.39 -7.61 13.58
N PRO A 82 -8.41 -8.24 12.40
CA PRO A 82 -7.25 -8.37 11.52
C PRO A 82 -6.80 -7.02 10.95
N LEU A 83 -7.76 -6.11 10.78
CA LEU A 83 -7.58 -4.72 10.39
C LEU A 83 -8.16 -3.87 11.52
N GLY A 84 -7.31 -3.28 12.34
CA GLY A 84 -7.73 -2.63 13.58
C GLY A 84 -7.08 -1.27 13.74
N PHE A 85 -7.86 -0.23 13.53
CA PHE A 85 -7.48 1.11 13.97
C PHE A 85 -7.44 1.13 15.50
N ARG A 86 -6.26 1.31 16.10
CA ARG A 86 -6.11 1.65 17.54
C ARG A 86 -6.58 3.07 17.86
N PHE A 87 -7.24 3.71 16.91
CA PHE A 87 -7.75 5.06 17.01
C PHE A 87 -8.56 5.26 18.28
N ARG A 88 -9.44 4.31 18.65
CA ARG A 88 -10.22 4.40 19.90
C ARG A 88 -9.33 4.43 21.14
N ALA A 89 -8.26 3.63 21.19
CA ALA A 89 -7.31 3.62 22.31
C ALA A 89 -6.46 4.90 22.36
N LEU A 90 -6.06 5.43 21.19
CA LEU A 90 -5.30 6.68 21.07
C LEU A 90 -6.14 7.90 21.45
N VAL A 91 -7.41 7.92 21.03
CA VAL A 91 -8.39 8.95 21.42
C VAL A 91 -8.70 8.86 22.91
N ALA A 92 -8.90 7.66 23.46
CA ALA A 92 -9.11 7.45 24.89
C ALA A 92 -7.89 7.90 25.74
N ALA A 93 -6.68 7.77 25.19
CA ALA A 93 -5.45 8.26 25.81
C ALA A 93 -5.21 9.78 25.64
N LYS A 94 -6.15 10.52 25.03
CA LYS A 94 -6.04 11.95 24.68
C LYS A 94 -4.81 12.31 23.82
N ALA A 95 -4.20 11.33 23.14
CA ALA A 95 -3.02 11.50 22.31
C ALA A 95 -3.42 11.94 20.88
N ARG A 96 -3.91 13.19 20.73
CA ARG A 96 -4.50 13.68 19.47
C ARG A 96 -3.52 13.64 18.28
N LYS A 97 -2.26 14.02 18.50
CA LYS A 97 -1.22 14.00 17.44
C LYS A 97 -0.93 12.58 16.97
N ASP A 98 -0.75 11.66 17.90
CA ASP A 98 -0.47 10.24 17.59
C ASP A 98 -1.67 9.58 16.91
N ALA A 99 -2.89 9.90 17.35
CA ALA A 99 -4.12 9.46 16.70
C ALA A 99 -4.18 9.94 15.24
N ALA A 100 -3.81 11.19 14.97
CA ALA A 100 -3.81 11.75 13.62
C ALA A 100 -2.75 11.10 12.72
N VAL A 101 -1.51 10.94 13.20
CA VAL A 101 -0.43 10.28 12.45
C VAL A 101 -0.79 8.83 12.12
N TYR A 102 -1.28 8.09 13.12
CA TYR A 102 -1.69 6.70 12.93
C TYR A 102 -2.89 6.58 11.98
N ALA A 103 -3.89 7.46 12.11
CA ALA A 103 -5.04 7.49 11.22
C ALA A 103 -4.65 7.83 9.78
N ALA A 104 -3.81 8.85 9.58
CA ALA A 104 -3.31 9.24 8.28
C ALA A 104 -2.55 8.09 7.61
N HIS A 105 -1.60 7.47 8.32
CA HIS A 105 -0.90 6.28 7.84
C HIS A 105 -1.89 5.19 7.43
N SER A 106 -2.83 4.82 8.30
CA SER A 106 -3.77 3.75 8.01
C SER A 106 -4.72 4.06 6.84
N ILE A 107 -5.21 5.30 6.70
CA ILE A 107 -6.05 5.69 5.56
C ILE A 107 -5.24 5.63 4.25
N ILE A 108 -4.00 6.13 4.27
CA ILE A 108 -3.13 6.09 3.10
C ILE A 108 -2.85 4.64 2.69
N SER A 109 -2.39 3.81 3.63
CA SER A 109 -1.99 2.42 3.36
C SER A 109 -3.15 1.52 2.90
N TRP A 110 -4.34 1.68 3.50
CA TRP A 110 -5.44 0.72 3.32
C TRP A 110 -6.55 1.20 2.40
N VAL A 111 -6.59 2.49 2.08
CA VAL A 111 -7.68 3.07 1.27
C VAL A 111 -7.11 3.83 0.08
N ALA A 112 -6.35 4.90 0.33
CA ALA A 112 -5.91 5.78 -0.75
C ALA A 112 -4.97 5.06 -1.72
N LEU A 113 -3.93 4.39 -1.22
CA LEU A 113 -2.97 3.67 -2.07
C LEU A 113 -3.61 2.57 -2.92
N PRO A 114 -4.38 1.62 -2.36
CA PRO A 114 -5.08 0.61 -3.14
C PRO A 114 -5.98 1.18 -4.24
N ILE A 115 -6.79 2.19 -3.91
CA ILE A 115 -7.72 2.80 -4.86
C ILE A 115 -6.95 3.51 -5.98
N THR A 116 -5.99 4.36 -5.63
CA THR A 116 -5.18 5.08 -6.62
C THR A 116 -4.37 4.14 -7.48
N LEU A 117 -3.81 3.06 -6.93
CA LEU A 117 -3.09 2.04 -7.70
C LEU A 117 -4.00 1.40 -8.75
N VAL A 118 -5.18 0.93 -8.35
CA VAL A 118 -6.14 0.29 -9.27
C VAL A 118 -6.58 1.27 -10.37
N ILE A 119 -6.94 2.51 -10.02
CA ILE A 119 -7.34 3.53 -10.99
C ILE A 119 -6.19 3.84 -11.96
N THR A 120 -4.95 3.95 -11.45
CA THR A 120 -3.76 4.23 -12.27
C THR A 120 -3.53 3.08 -13.26
N LEU A 121 -3.56 1.83 -12.81
CA LEU A 121 -3.39 0.65 -13.68
C LEU A 121 -4.49 0.57 -14.75
N VAL A 122 -5.76 0.80 -14.37
CA VAL A 122 -6.89 0.81 -15.31
C VAL A 122 -6.75 1.95 -16.33
N SER A 123 -6.35 3.15 -15.91
CA SER A 123 -6.17 4.29 -16.81
C SER A 123 -5.05 4.11 -17.85
N GLY A 124 -4.09 3.21 -17.57
CA GLY A 124 -3.06 2.81 -18.54
C GLY A 124 -3.53 1.77 -19.56
N SER A 125 -4.74 1.21 -19.39
CA SER A 125 -5.30 0.21 -20.31
C SER A 125 -5.86 0.85 -21.57
N ARG A 126 -5.75 0.13 -22.70
CA ARG A 126 -6.32 0.58 -24.00
C ARG A 126 -7.84 0.79 -23.96
N SER A 127 -8.53 0.12 -23.04
CA SER A 127 -9.98 0.22 -22.86
C SER A 127 -10.44 1.47 -22.10
N ALA A 128 -9.51 2.26 -21.54
CA ALA A 128 -9.82 3.39 -20.67
C ALA A 128 -9.40 4.73 -21.30
N GLU A 129 -9.69 4.94 -22.58
CA GLU A 129 -9.27 6.12 -23.36
C GLU A 129 -9.58 7.45 -22.65
N ALA A 130 -10.77 7.56 -22.03
CA ALA A 130 -11.17 8.75 -21.27
C ALA A 130 -10.30 9.03 -20.03
N LEU A 131 -9.73 7.98 -19.41
CA LEU A 131 -8.85 8.11 -18.25
C LEU A 131 -7.38 8.21 -18.65
N HIS A 132 -7.02 7.82 -19.88
CA HIS A 132 -5.63 7.82 -20.34
C HIS A 132 -5.02 9.23 -20.32
N ALA A 133 -5.80 10.25 -20.66
CA ALA A 133 -5.36 11.65 -20.64
C ALA A 133 -4.88 12.11 -19.25
N VAL A 134 -5.43 11.53 -18.17
CA VAL A 134 -5.03 11.86 -16.79
C VAL A 134 -4.08 10.83 -16.17
N HIS A 135 -3.68 9.79 -16.92
CA HIS A 135 -2.79 8.73 -16.43
C HIS A 135 -1.46 9.25 -15.86
N PRO A 136 -0.77 10.24 -16.47
CA PRO A 136 0.46 10.79 -15.88
C PRO A 136 0.22 11.44 -14.51
N ALA A 137 -0.90 12.17 -14.35
CA ALA A 137 -1.26 12.81 -13.09
C ALA A 137 -1.61 11.77 -12.01
N LEU A 138 -2.32 10.69 -12.39
CA LEU A 138 -2.62 9.57 -11.50
C LEU A 138 -1.34 8.85 -11.04
N GLY A 139 -0.39 8.63 -11.95
CA GLY A 139 0.93 8.08 -11.63
C GLY A 139 1.71 8.95 -10.65
N ALA A 140 1.72 10.27 -10.86
CA ALA A 140 2.35 11.21 -9.91
C ALA A 140 1.68 11.18 -8.53
N ALA A 141 0.35 11.16 -8.49
CA ALA A 141 -0.40 11.05 -7.24
C ALA A 141 -0.10 9.74 -6.51
N LEU A 142 0.01 8.62 -7.23
CA LEU A 142 0.40 7.32 -6.67
C LEU A 142 1.80 7.39 -6.02
N VAL A 143 2.78 7.98 -6.70
CA VAL A 143 4.13 8.17 -6.15
C VAL A 143 4.09 8.98 -4.86
N LEU A 144 3.36 10.09 -4.84
CA LEU A 144 3.23 10.94 -3.64
C LEU A 144 2.60 10.20 -2.46
N LEU A 145 1.57 9.38 -2.72
CA LEU A 145 0.95 8.55 -1.68
C LEU A 145 1.92 7.49 -1.14
N ILE A 146 2.76 6.90 -2.00
CA ILE A 146 3.76 5.91 -1.58
C ILE A 146 4.83 6.58 -0.70
N VAL A 147 5.28 7.77 -1.08
CA VAL A 147 6.23 8.55 -0.26
C VAL A 147 5.61 8.90 1.09
N ALA A 148 4.35 9.38 1.11
CA ALA A 148 3.65 9.69 2.34
C ALA A 148 3.47 8.45 3.23
N HIS A 149 3.12 7.30 2.64
CA HIS A 149 3.07 6.03 3.33
C HIS A 149 4.40 5.69 3.98
N ALA A 150 5.49 5.68 3.20
CA ALA A 150 6.83 5.33 3.68
C ALA A 150 7.30 6.23 4.84
N VAL A 151 7.09 7.54 4.72
CA VAL A 151 7.44 8.52 5.77
C VAL A 151 6.64 8.27 7.05
N LEU A 152 5.36 7.91 6.93
CA LEU A 152 4.48 7.69 8.07
C LEU A 152 4.62 6.29 8.70
N THR A 153 5.21 5.32 8.02
CA THR A 153 5.35 3.93 8.49
C THR A 153 6.12 3.84 9.82
N VAL A 154 7.26 4.53 9.93
CA VAL A 154 8.09 4.51 11.14
C VAL A 154 7.38 5.12 12.36
N PRO A 155 6.84 6.36 12.30
CA PRO A 155 6.15 6.94 13.44
C PRO A 155 4.86 6.17 13.78
N ALA A 156 4.09 5.71 12.79
CA ALA A 156 2.90 4.90 13.04
C ALA A 156 3.24 3.57 13.75
N ARG A 157 4.37 2.94 13.41
CA ARG A 157 4.86 1.74 14.11
C ARG A 157 5.24 2.03 15.55
N ARG A 158 5.94 3.14 15.82
CA ARG A 158 6.32 3.53 17.19
C ARG A 158 5.09 3.75 18.08
N ILE A 159 4.15 4.56 17.61
CA ILE A 159 2.86 4.82 18.29
C ILE A 159 2.15 3.50 18.61
N ARG A 160 2.12 2.57 17.65
CA ARG A 160 1.49 1.26 17.83
C ARG A 160 2.13 0.45 18.96
N LEU A 161 3.46 0.39 19.00
CA LEU A 161 4.22 -0.35 20.02
C LEU A 161 3.99 0.23 21.41
N GLU A 162 3.99 1.56 21.54
CA GLU A 162 3.73 2.24 22.82
C GLU A 162 2.32 1.95 23.35
N VAL A 163 1.31 1.94 22.47
CA VAL A 163 -0.06 1.58 22.87
C VAL A 163 -0.13 0.11 23.32
N ASP A 164 0.60 -0.80 22.64
CA ASP A 164 0.69 -2.21 23.04
C ASP A 164 1.34 -2.41 24.41
N GLU A 165 2.40 -1.67 24.71
CA GLU A 165 3.04 -1.70 26.02
C GLU A 165 2.15 -1.16 27.13
N ARG A 166 1.46 -0.03 26.89
CA ARG A 166 0.52 0.54 27.86
C ARG A 166 -0.65 -0.40 28.15
N ALA A 167 -1.15 -1.09 27.12
CA ALA A 167 -2.23 -2.07 27.28
C ALA A 167 -1.79 -3.30 28.07
N ARG A 168 -0.53 -3.74 27.97
CA ARG A 168 0.02 -4.88 28.73
C ARG A 168 0.33 -4.57 30.20
N ARG A 169 0.45 -3.30 30.56
CA ARG A 169 0.73 -2.85 31.95
C ARG A 169 -0.54 -2.59 32.77
N ARG A 170 -1.72 -2.73 32.18
CA ARG A 170 -3.03 -2.61 32.84
C ARG A 170 -3.67 -3.98 32.96
#